data_AF-A0A9P7VJM4-F1
#
_entry.id   AF-A0A9P7VJM4-F1
#
_cell.length_a   1.000
_cell.length_b   1.000
_cell.length_c   1.000
_cell.angle_alpha   90.00
_cell.angle_beta   90.00
_cell.angle_gamma   90.00
#
_symmetry.space_group_name_H-M   'P 1'
#
loop_
_entity.id
_entity.type
_entity.pdbx_description
1 polymer ?
#
loop_
_entity_poly.entity_id
_entity_poly.type
_entity_poly.pdbx_seq_one_letter_code
_entity_poly.pdbx_strand_id
1 'polypeptide(L)' 'PGIIALQNEDACEDAIVITTLNSVPFCCHEDLLTMSHSQLVLVATTLNTKLPALLRIDVSLNRSDSFIRNSIEVIV' A
#
# COMPACT_ATOMS: atom_id res chain seq x y z
N PRO A 1 2.92 -7.04 18.07
CA PRO A 1 3.22 -6.12 16.95
C PRO A 1 4.46 -6.60 16.19
N GLY A 2 4.27 -7.07 14.95
CA GLY A 2 5.37 -7.53 14.09
C GLY A 2 5.83 -6.42 13.16
N ILE A 3 7.14 -6.23 13.06
CA ILE A 3 7.74 -5.43 11.98
C ILE A 3 7.61 -6.26 10.71
N ILE A 4 7.15 -5.64 9.63
CA ILE A 4 6.94 -6.30 8.35
C ILE A 4 7.88 -5.68 7.33
N ALA A 5 8.47 -6.51 6.49
CA ALA A 5 9.31 -6.08 5.38
C ALA A 5 8.57 -6.40 4.08
N LEU A 6 8.28 -5.36 3.29
CA LEU A 6 7.79 -5.48 1.93
C LEU A 6 8.99 -5.59 1.00
N GLN A 7 9.03 -6.64 0.19
CA GLN A 7 10.04 -6.83 -0.84
C GLN A 7 9.43 -6.48 -2.18
N ASN A 8 10.02 -5.51 -2.87
CA ASN A 8 9.63 -5.12 -4.21
C ASN A 8 10.82 -5.22 -5.16
N GLU A 9 10.58 -5.64 -6.39
CA GLU A 9 11.58 -5.65 -7.45
C GLU A 9 11.54 -4.30 -8.17
N ASP A 10 12.70 -3.67 -8.29
CA ASP A 10 12.90 -2.51 -9.16
C ASP A 10 13.63 -2.98 -10.42
N ALA A 11 12.85 -3.25 -11.46
CA ALA A 11 13.37 -3.70 -12.75
C ALA A 11 14.17 -2.61 -13.49
N CYS A 12 14.00 -1.33 -13.14
CA CYS A 12 14.75 -0.24 -13.77
C CYS A 12 16.21 -0.24 -13.30
N GLU A 13 16.43 -0.47 -12.01
CA GLU A 13 17.74 -0.45 -11.37
C GLU A 13 18.33 -1.84 -11.13
N ASP A 14 17.66 -2.91 -11.60
CA ASP A 14 18.00 -4.32 -11.33
C ASP A 14 18.24 -4.58 -9.83
N ALA A 15 17.33 -4.07 -9.00
CA ALA A 15 17.49 -4.01 -7.56
C ALA A 15 16.29 -4.57 -6.79
N ILE A 16 16.54 -5.01 -5.56
CA ILE A 16 15.50 -5.38 -4.61
C ILE A 16 15.33 -4.26 -3.58
N VAL A 17 14.13 -3.70 -3.51
CA VAL A 17 13.77 -2.65 -2.55
C VAL A 17 13.05 -3.27 -1.37
N ILE A 18 13.68 -3.19 -0.19
CA ILE A 18 13.07 -3.61 1.07
C ILE A 18 12.50 -2.39 1.81
N THR A 19 11.19 -2.34 1.97
CA THR A 19 10.48 -1.32 2.75
C THR A 19 10.02 -1.90 4.08
N THR A 20 10.50 -1.36 5.20
CA THR A 20 10.07 -1.81 6.53
C THR A 20 8.88 -0.99 7.03
N LEU A 21 7.87 -1.71 7.53
CA LEU A 21 6.66 -1.17 8.15
C LEU A 21 6.63 -1.60 9.62
N ASN A 22 6.37 -0.63 10.51
CA ASN A 22 6.19 -0.92 11.94
C ASN A 22 4.89 -1.69 12.21
N SER A 23 3.92 -1.60 11.29
CA SER A 23 2.63 -2.29 11.28
C SER A 23 1.98 -2.14 9.91
N VAL A 24 1.23 -3.15 9.44
CA VAL A 24 0.28 -2.95 8.33
C VAL A 24 -0.91 -2.14 8.85
N PRO A 25 -1.40 -1.14 8.10
CA PRO A 25 -2.55 -0.33 8.51
C PRO A 25 -3.91 -1.05 8.42
N PHE A 26 -3.93 -2.37 8.20
CA PHE A 26 -5.12 -3.24 8.21
C PHE A 26 -4.74 -4.62 8.75
N CYS A 27 -5.72 -5.35 9.32
CA CYS A 27 -5.46 -6.62 10.00
C CYS A 27 -5.49 -7.85 9.09
N CYS A 28 -6.26 -7.80 7.99
CA CYS A 28 -6.40 -8.88 7.02
C CYS A 28 -6.96 -8.33 5.68
N HIS A 29 -6.94 -9.16 4.63
CA HIS A 29 -7.53 -8.82 3.34
C HIS A 29 -9.06 -8.59 3.42
N GLU A 30 -9.75 -9.30 4.31
CA GLU A 30 -11.21 -9.14 4.51
C GLU A 30 -11.57 -7.74 5.02
N ASP A 31 -10.74 -7.18 5.91
CA ASP A 31 -10.90 -5.80 6.40
C ASP A 31 -10.87 -4.81 5.23
N LEU A 32 -9.90 -4.97 4.31
CA LEU A 32 -9.75 -4.13 3.12
C LEU A 32 -10.96 -4.16 2.17
N LEU A 33 -11.68 -5.29 2.10
CA LEU A 33 -12.91 -5.42 1.29
C LEU A 33 -14.09 -4.64 1.88
N THR A 34 -14.12 -4.49 3.19
CA THR A 34 -15.22 -3.83 3.93
C THR A 34 -14.96 -2.34 4.22
N MET A 35 -13.72 -1.86 4.03
CA MET A 35 -13.35 -0.48 4.24
C MET A 35 -14.10 0.50 3.33
N SER A 36 -14.51 1.62 3.93
CA SER A 36 -15.00 2.80 3.20
C SER A 36 -13.87 3.49 2.41
N HIS A 37 -14.24 4.30 1.43
CA HIS A 37 -13.29 5.08 0.63
C HIS A 37 -12.28 5.87 1.46
N SER A 38 -12.73 6.57 2.51
CA SER A 38 -11.84 7.37 3.36
C SER A 38 -10.85 6.50 4.14
N GLN A 39 -11.24 5.29 4.55
CA GLN A 39 -10.34 4.33 5.18
C GLN A 39 -9.31 3.79 4.18
N LEU A 40 -9.73 3.47 2.94
CA LEU A 40 -8.81 3.06 1.87
C LEU A 40 -7.78 4.15 1.54
N VAL A 41 -8.21 5.41 1.43
CA VAL A 41 -7.32 6.55 1.23
C VAL A 41 -6.34 6.72 2.39
N LEU A 42 -6.79 6.55 3.63
CA LEU A 42 -5.93 6.64 4.81
C LEU A 42 -4.85 5.55 4.81
N VAL A 43 -5.23 4.31 4.51
CA VAL A 43 -4.31 3.18 4.36
C VAL A 43 -3.28 3.48 3.27
N ALA A 44 -3.73 3.82 2.07
CA ALA A 44 -2.86 4.11 0.93
C ALA A 44 -1.91 5.29 1.22
N THR A 45 -2.41 6.35 1.86
CA THR A 45 -1.60 7.50 2.26
C THR A 45 -0.54 7.09 3.28
N THR A 46 -0.89 6.25 4.25
CA THR A 46 0.05 5.74 5.26
C THR A 46 1.16 4.93 4.60
N LEU A 47 0.82 4.03 3.67
CA LEU A 47 1.81 3.27 2.89
C LEU A 47 2.70 4.20 2.07
N ASN A 48 2.13 5.21 1.39
CA ASN A 48 2.87 6.18 0.60
C ASN A 48 3.93 6.98 1.38
N THR A 49 3.80 7.09 2.71
CA THR A 49 4.84 7.72 3.55
C THR A 49 6.12 6.89 3.66
N LYS A 50 6.03 5.59 3.38
CA LYS A 50 7.13 4.64 3.49
C LYS A 50 7.59 4.11 2.14
N LEU A 51 6.67 4.06 1.17
CA LEU A 51 6.97 3.56 -0.17
C LEU A 51 7.85 4.53 -0.96
N PRO A 52 8.77 4.00 -1.80
CA PRO A 52 9.50 4.79 -2.78
C PRO A 52 8.52 5.43 -3.77
N ALA A 53 8.94 6.54 -4.40
CA ALA A 53 8.06 7.35 -5.25
C ALA A 53 7.38 6.56 -6.37
N LEU A 54 8.08 5.58 -6.96
CA LEU A 54 7.57 4.73 -8.04
C LEU A 54 6.45 3.78 -7.62
N LEU A 55 6.37 3.43 -6.32
CA LEU A 55 5.37 2.50 -5.78
C LEU A 55 4.22 3.21 -5.06
N ARG A 56 4.17 4.55 -5.12
CA ARG A 56 3.10 5.30 -4.45
C ARG A 56 1.76 5.07 -5.13
N ILE A 57 0.74 4.82 -4.31
CA ILE A 57 -0.65 4.65 -4.73
C ILE A 57 -1.25 6.03 -5.02
N ASP A 58 -1.88 6.20 -6.18
CA ASP A 58 -2.65 7.41 -6.48
C ASP A 58 -3.96 7.43 -5.68
N VAL A 59 -4.10 8.43 -4.82
CA VAL A 59 -5.27 8.65 -3.95
C VAL A 59 -6.06 9.92 -4.33
N SER A 60 -5.93 10.39 -5.57
CA SER A 60 -6.69 11.53 -6.07
C SER A 60 -8.20 11.27 -6.03
N LEU A 61 -8.98 12.34 -5.89
CA LEU A 61 -10.44 12.30 -5.66
C LEU A 61 -11.26 11.52 -6.71
N ASN A 62 -10.69 11.28 -7.89
CA ASN A 62 -11.35 10.57 -8.99
C ASN A 62 -11.09 9.06 -8.98
N ARG A 63 -10.27 8.55 -8.06
CA ARG A 63 -9.95 7.12 -7.98
C ARG A 63 -11.09 6.36 -7.31
N SER A 64 -11.48 5.24 -7.92
CA SER A 64 -12.49 4.37 -7.34
C SER A 64 -11.93 3.59 -6.16
N ASP A 65 -12.82 3.15 -5.26
CA ASP A 65 -12.49 2.27 -4.14
C ASP A 65 -11.76 1.00 -4.63
N SER A 66 -12.24 0.42 -5.73
CA SER A 66 -11.62 -0.74 -6.37
C SER A 66 -10.19 -0.47 -6.85
N PHE A 67 -9.90 0.72 -7.37
CA PHE A 67 -8.56 1.06 -7.82
C PHE A 67 -7.59 1.17 -6.62
N ILE A 68 -8.00 1.89 -5.57
CA ILE A 68 -7.17 2.08 -4.38
C ILE A 68 -6.94 0.73 -3.70
N ARG A 69 -8.00 -0.09 -3.56
CA ARG A 69 -7.92 -1.43 -3.00
C ARG A 69 -6.95 -2.32 -3.78
N ASN A 70 -7.14 -2.46 -5.09
CA ASN A 70 -6.29 -3.31 -5.93
C ASN A 70 -4.83 -2.84 -5.87
N SER A 71 -4.60 -1.52 -5.77
CA SER A 71 -3.25 -0.97 -5.66
C SER A 71 -2.59 -1.29 -4.31
N ILE A 72 -3.38 -1.31 -3.22
CA ILE A 72 -2.91 -1.78 -1.91
C ILE A 72 -2.56 -3.27 -1.99
N GLU A 73 -3.42 -4.09 -2.61
CA GLU A 73 -3.22 -5.55 -2.74
C GLU A 73 -1.99 -5.94 -3.56
N VAL A 74 -1.60 -5.15 -4.56
CA VAL A 74 -0.36 -5.42 -5.33
C VAL A 74 0.91 -5.22 -4.49
N ILE A 75 0.83 -4.42 -3.43
CA ILE A 75 1.98 -4.05 -2.60
C ILE A 75 2.20 -5.04 -1.44
N VAL A 76 1.15 -5.70 -0.96
CA VAL A 76 1.18 -6.60 0.21
C VAL A 76 1.18 -8.09 -0.13
#